data_AF-A0A484X491-F1
#
_entry.id   AF-A0A484X491-F1
#
_cell.length_a   1.000
_cell.length_b   1.000
_cell.length_c   1.000
_cell.angle_alpha   90.00
_cell.angle_beta   90.00
_cell.angle_gamma   90.00
#
_symmetry.space_group_name_H-M   'P 1'
#
loop_
_entity.id
_entity.type
_entity.pdbx_description
1 polymer ?
#
loop_
_entity_poly.entity_id
_entity_poly.type
_entity_poly.pdbx_seq_one_letter_code
_entity_poly.pdbx_strand_id
1 'polypeptide(L)'
;MAYQRKMLDKGVWLEFDMIGLDITFPKEGIAPGVQETADAVAHLIELGYADQLVLSHDVFLKQMWAKNGGNGWGFVPDVFLAYLAERGVDKTILKKLCIDNPGRLLTA
;
A
#
# COMPACT_ATOMS: atom_id res chain seq x y z
N MET A 1 0.40 -14.67 -5.36
CA MET A 1 0.85 -14.31 -3.99
C MET A 1 1.84 -15.28 -3.32
N ALA A 2 2.33 -16.35 -3.96
CA ALA A 2 3.25 -17.29 -3.30
C ALA A 2 4.56 -16.63 -2.83
N TYR A 3 5.12 -15.71 -3.61
CA TYR A 3 6.33 -14.97 -3.27
C TYR A 3 6.14 -14.06 -2.04
N GLN A 4 5.11 -13.21 -2.05
CA GLN A 4 4.82 -12.28 -0.95
C GLN A 4 4.61 -13.03 0.37
N ARG A 5 3.82 -14.10 0.38
CA ARG A 5 3.63 -14.94 1.59
C ARG A 5 4.95 -15.52 2.09
N LYS A 6 5.76 -16.09 1.19
CA LYS A 6 7.07 -16.63 1.56
C LYS A 6 7.99 -15.59 2.21
N MET A 7 7.87 -14.31 1.83
CA MET A 7 8.61 -13.22 2.49
C MET A 7 8.00 -12.93 3.85
N LEU A 8 6.68 -12.75 3.94
CA LEU A 8 5.99 -12.49 5.20
C LEU A 8 6.21 -13.60 6.24
N ASP A 9 6.25 -14.87 5.83
CA ASP A 9 6.55 -16.02 6.68
C ASP A 9 7.96 -15.96 7.30
N LYS A 10 8.88 -15.16 6.73
CA LYS A 10 10.21 -14.89 7.30
C LYS A 10 10.20 -13.79 8.35
N GLY A 11 9.04 -13.17 8.60
CA GLY A 11 8.88 -12.10 9.59
C GLY A 11 9.29 -10.71 9.11
N VAL A 12 9.54 -10.51 7.81
CA VAL A 12 9.84 -9.18 7.25
C VAL A 12 8.56 -8.39 7.02
N TRP A 13 8.70 -7.07 6.90
CA TRP A 13 7.63 -6.19 6.46
C TRP A 13 7.55 -6.19 4.94
N LEU A 14 6.34 -6.13 4.40
CA LEU A 14 6.11 -5.78 3.00
C LEU A 14 5.55 -4.38 2.93
N GLU A 15 6.28 -3.52 2.23
CA GLU A 15 5.85 -2.17 1.91
C GLU A 15 5.23 -2.15 0.51
N PHE A 16 4.02 -1.59 0.44
CA PHE A 16 3.38 -1.21 -0.81
C PHE A 16 3.47 0.31 -0.92
N ASP A 17 4.60 0.80 -1.44
CA ASP A 17 4.94 2.22 -1.52
C ASP A 17 4.56 2.87 -2.86
N MET A 18 4.27 2.10 -3.91
CA MET A 18 3.93 2.66 -5.23
C MET A 18 2.41 2.93 -5.41
N ILE A 19 1.65 3.09 -4.32
CA ILE A 19 0.19 3.22 -4.38
C ILE A 19 -0.19 4.54 -5.06
N GLY A 20 -0.88 4.43 -6.20
CA GLY A 20 -1.30 5.59 -6.99
C GLY A 20 -0.15 6.20 -7.80
N LEU A 21 0.93 5.47 -8.07
CA LEU A 21 2.02 5.96 -8.91
C LEU A 21 1.53 6.27 -10.34
N ASP A 22 0.81 5.33 -10.96
CA ASP A 22 0.26 5.41 -12.32
C ASP A 22 1.28 5.91 -13.38
N ILE A 23 2.45 5.25 -13.43
CA ILE A 23 3.53 5.54 -14.38
C ILE A 23 3.94 4.25 -15.09
N THR A 24 4.17 4.36 -16.40
CA THR A 24 4.89 3.35 -17.18
C THR A 24 6.33 3.78 -17.38
N PHE A 25 7.26 2.94 -16.93
CA PHE A 25 8.69 3.14 -17.11
C PHE A 25 9.19 2.33 -18.32
N PRO A 26 9.92 2.94 -19.27
CA PRO A 26 10.31 2.28 -20.51
C PRO A 26 11.13 0.98 -20.38
N LYS A 27 11.81 0.76 -19.24
CA LYS A 27 12.65 -0.42 -19.02
C LYS A 27 12.17 -1.27 -17.86
N GLU A 28 11.77 -0.63 -16.77
CA GLU A 28 11.44 -1.24 -15.49
C GLU A 28 10.03 -1.86 -15.51
N GLY A 29 9.13 -1.35 -16.36
CA GLY A 29 7.78 -1.87 -16.55
C GLY A 29 6.67 -0.90 -16.17
N ILE A 30 5.47 -1.43 -16.01
CA ILE A 30 4.25 -0.66 -15.71
C ILE A 30 3.98 -0.79 -14.21
N ALA A 31 3.76 0.35 -13.54
CA ALA A 31 3.31 0.33 -12.15
C ALA A 31 1.96 -0.40 -12.02
N PRO A 32 1.76 -1.26 -11.01
CA PRO A 32 0.48 -1.96 -10.82
C PRO A 32 -0.68 -0.97 -10.66
N GLY A 33 -1.86 -1.37 -11.15
CA GLY A 33 -3.07 -0.58 -10.97
C GLY A 33 -3.44 -0.44 -9.48
N VAL A 34 -4.09 0.65 -9.10
CA VAL A 34 -4.51 0.86 -7.70
C VAL A 34 -5.47 -0.23 -7.22
N GLN A 35 -6.39 -0.69 -8.08
CA GLN A 35 -7.35 -1.74 -7.74
C GLN A 35 -6.66 -3.10 -7.59
N GLU A 36 -5.70 -3.42 -8.46
CA GLU A 36 -4.89 -4.65 -8.34
C GLU A 36 -4.10 -4.65 -7.03
N THR A 37 -3.54 -3.50 -6.65
CA THR A 37 -2.83 -3.35 -5.38
C THR A 37 -3.78 -3.49 -4.19
N ALA A 38 -4.99 -2.92 -4.26
CA ALA A 38 -6.00 -3.06 -3.23
C ALA A 38 -6.47 -4.52 -3.06
N ASP A 39 -6.67 -5.24 -4.17
CA ASP A 39 -6.99 -6.68 -4.15
C ASP A 39 -5.86 -7.49 -3.51
N ALA A 40 -4.61 -7.19 -3.86
CA ALA A 40 -3.45 -7.87 -3.30
C ALA A 40 -3.32 -7.64 -1.79
N VAL A 41 -3.45 -6.39 -1.34
CA VAL A 41 -3.37 -6.02 0.08
C VAL A 41 -4.53 -6.63 0.86
N ALA A 42 -5.76 -6.54 0.36
CA ALA A 42 -6.93 -7.15 1.00
C ALA A 42 -6.76 -8.67 1.14
N HIS A 43 -6.26 -9.34 0.11
CA HIS A 43 -6.02 -10.79 0.18
C HIS A 43 -4.92 -11.16 1.21
N LEU A 44 -3.85 -10.36 1.33
CA LEU A 44 -2.84 -10.59 2.38
C LEU A 44 -3.40 -10.35 3.79
N ILE A 45 -4.32 -9.39 3.95
CA ILE A 45 -5.03 -9.15 5.21
C ILE A 45 -5.93 -10.35 5.56
N GLU A 46 -6.70 -10.87 4.62
CA GLU A 46 -7.55 -12.07 4.81
C GLU A 46 -6.73 -13.28 5.25
N LEU A 47 -5.49 -13.40 4.77
CA LEU A 47 -4.56 -14.45 5.14
C LEU A 47 -3.86 -14.24 6.50
N GLY A 48 -4.15 -13.14 7.19
CA GLY A 48 -3.65 -12.86 8.55
C GLY A 48 -2.37 -12.04 8.62
N TYR A 49 -1.88 -11.45 7.52
CA TYR A 49 -0.61 -10.71 7.49
C TYR A 49 -0.74 -9.21 7.76
N ALA A 50 -1.90 -8.73 8.22
CA ALA A 50 -2.16 -7.31 8.40
C ALA A 50 -1.10 -6.57 9.25
N ASP A 51 -0.48 -7.25 10.22
CA ASP A 51 0.52 -6.66 11.12
C ASP A 51 1.94 -6.56 10.53
N GLN A 52 2.12 -6.94 9.26
CA GLN A 52 3.40 -6.88 8.53
C GLN A 52 3.32 -6.03 7.25
N LEU A 53 2.24 -5.27 7.07
CA LEU A 53 2.05 -4.43 5.89
C LEU A 53 2.20 -2.95 6.23
N VAL A 54 2.91 -2.21 5.39
CA VAL A 54 2.95 -0.74 5.42
C VAL A 54 2.65 -0.19 4.03
N LEU A 55 2.05 1.00 3.99
CA LEU A 55 1.54 1.62 2.77
C LEU A 55 2.16 3.01 2.60
N SER A 56 2.53 3.36 1.38
CA SER A 56 3.09 4.67 1.05
C SER A 56 2.83 5.03 -0.41
N HIS A 57 3.37 6.16 -0.86
CA HIS A 57 3.16 6.74 -2.20
C HIS A 57 4.43 6.83 -3.06
N ASP A 58 5.60 6.70 -2.42
CA ASP A 58 6.91 6.94 -3.02
C ASP A 58 6.93 8.22 -3.86
N VAL A 59 6.51 9.37 -3.30
CA VAL A 59 6.52 10.63 -4.05
C VAL A 59 7.96 11.03 -4.37
N PHE A 60 8.40 10.72 -5.60
CA PHE A 60 9.77 11.01 -6.07
C PHE A 60 9.81 11.90 -7.33
N LEU A 61 8.69 12.08 -8.03
CA LEU A 61 8.58 12.97 -9.20
C LEU A 61 7.58 14.11 -8.95
N LYS A 62 7.87 15.29 -9.50
CA LYS A 62 6.98 16.46 -9.39
C LYS A 62 5.58 16.21 -9.94
N GLN A 63 5.44 15.36 -10.96
CA GLN A 63 4.13 15.04 -11.55
C GLN A 63 3.20 14.31 -10.56
N MET A 64 3.75 13.68 -9.51
CA MET A 64 2.97 12.98 -8.50
C MET A 64 2.31 13.95 -7.50
N TRP A 65 2.70 15.22 -7.48
CA TRP A 65 2.11 16.22 -6.60
C TRP A 65 0.68 16.54 -7.03
N ALA A 66 -0.24 16.65 -6.05
CA ALA A 66 -1.64 17.02 -6.29
C ALA A 66 -1.81 18.32 -7.10
N LYS A 67 -0.96 19.33 -6.82
CA LYS A 67 -0.97 20.60 -7.57
C LYS A 67 -0.63 20.46 -9.06
N ASN A 68 -0.01 19.36 -9.46
CA ASN A 68 0.38 19.06 -10.83
C ASN A 68 -0.54 17.98 -11.46
N GLY A 69 -1.66 17.63 -10.80
CA GLY A 69 -2.60 16.62 -11.28
C GLY A 69 -2.29 15.18 -10.86
N GLY A 70 -1.22 14.97 -10.07
CA GLY A 70 -0.94 13.66 -9.48
C GLY A 70 -1.79 13.38 -8.23
N ASN A 71 -1.60 12.21 -7.63
CA ASN A 71 -2.40 11.76 -6.48
C ASN A 71 -2.02 12.43 -5.14
N GLY A 72 -0.77 12.86 -4.98
CA GLY A 72 -0.26 13.47 -3.76
C GLY A 72 -0.30 12.58 -2.51
N TRP A 73 0.03 13.15 -1.36
CA TRP A 73 0.17 12.40 -0.11
C TRP A 73 -1.17 12.05 0.58
N GLY A 74 -2.29 12.65 0.18
CA GLY A 74 -3.61 12.29 0.72
C GLY A 74 -4.15 10.96 0.17
N PHE A 75 -3.60 10.47 -0.94
CA PHE A 75 -4.21 9.36 -1.67
C PHE A 75 -4.30 8.05 -0.88
N VAL A 76 -3.22 7.63 -0.23
CA VAL A 76 -3.23 6.43 0.63
C VAL A 76 -4.26 6.52 1.75
N PRO A 77 -4.21 7.51 2.68
CA PRO A 77 -5.15 7.55 3.81
C PRO A 77 -6.61 7.83 3.40
N ASP A 78 -6.85 8.60 2.34
CA ASP A 78 -8.21 9.03 1.97
C ASP A 78 -8.88 8.09 0.95
N VAL A 79 -8.16 7.68 -0.09
CA VAL A 79 -8.71 6.95 -1.23
C VAL A 79 -8.40 5.46 -1.14
N PHE A 80 -7.14 5.08 -0.92
CA PHE A 80 -6.75 3.68 -0.91
C PHE A 80 -7.37 2.92 0.27
N LEU A 81 -7.42 3.53 1.46
CA LEU A 81 -8.13 2.92 2.60
C LEU A 81 -9.64 2.77 2.35
N ALA A 82 -10.26 3.66 1.57
CA ALA A 82 -11.66 3.51 1.18
C ALA A 82 -11.85 2.28 0.26
N TYR A 83 -10.94 2.06 -0.70
CA TYR A 83 -10.96 0.85 -1.54
C TYR A 83 -10.76 -0.44 -0.74
N LEU A 84 -9.97 -0.41 0.33
CA LEU A 84 -9.84 -1.55 1.24
C LEU A 84 -11.11 -1.75 2.08
N ALA A 85 -11.75 -0.67 2.52
CA ALA A 85 -13.03 -0.73 3.24
C ALA A 85 -14.14 -1.35 2.37
N GLU A 86 -14.22 -0.99 1.08
CA GLU A 86 -15.14 -1.58 0.11
C GLU A 86 -14.92 -3.08 -0.08
N ARG A 87 -13.70 -3.57 0.17
CA ARG A 87 -13.33 -4.99 0.17
C ARG A 87 -13.61 -5.69 1.52
N GLY A 88 -14.23 -5.00 2.46
CA GLY A 88 -14.60 -5.56 3.77
C GLY A 88 -13.50 -5.53 4.82
N VAL A 89 -12.40 -4.80 4.59
CA VAL A 89 -11.36 -4.64 5.61
C VAL A 89 -11.90 -3.78 6.76
N ASP A 90 -11.86 -4.32 7.97
CA ASP A 90 -12.38 -3.65 9.16
C ASP A 90 -11.57 -2.39 9.52
N LYS A 91 -12.26 -1.40 10.12
CA LYS A 91 -11.67 -0.11 10.53
C LYS A 91 -10.46 -0.26 11.45
N THR A 92 -10.44 -1.27 12.32
CA THR A 92 -9.29 -1.52 13.21
C THR A 92 -8.05 -1.92 12.41
N ILE A 93 -8.21 -2.69 11.33
CA ILE A 93 -7.12 -3.05 10.43
C ILE A 93 -6.70 -1.84 9.58
N LEU A 94 -7.65 -1.05 9.05
CA LEU A 94 -7.32 0.17 8.30
C LEU A 94 -6.46 1.14 9.14
N LYS A 95 -6.81 1.29 10.43
CA LYS A 95 -6.00 2.07 11.39
C LYS A 95 -4.58 1.51 11.52
N LYS A 96 -4.42 0.19 11.60
CA LYS A 96 -3.10 -0.44 11.68
C LYS A 96 -2.22 -0.04 10.50
N LEU A 97 -2.74 -0.10 9.28
CA LEU A 97 -1.95 0.07 8.06
C LEU A 97 -1.27 1.43 7.92
N CYS A 98 -1.89 2.51 8.43
CA CYS A 98 -1.36 3.87 8.31
C CYS A 98 -0.91 4.51 9.64
N ILE A 99 -1.15 3.86 10.78
CA ILE A 99 -0.81 4.42 12.10
C ILE A 99 0.02 3.41 12.90
N ASP A 100 -0.57 2.28 13.28
CA ASP A 100 0.05 1.41 14.28
C ASP A 100 1.24 0.63 13.69
N ASN A 101 1.14 0.15 12.45
CA ASN A 101 2.19 -0.58 11.75
C ASN A 101 3.43 0.28 11.47
N PRO A 102 3.33 1.44 10.79
CA PRO A 102 4.50 2.30 10.57
C PRO A 102 5.08 2.80 11.90
N GLY A 103 4.25 3.03 12.92
CA GLY A 103 4.71 3.32 14.28
C GLY A 103 5.63 2.22 14.81
N ARG A 104 5.20 0.94 14.77
CA ARG A 104 6.04 -0.19 15.20
C ARG A 104 7.30 -0.34 14.35
N LEU A 105 7.20 -0.21 13.04
CA LEU A 105 8.32 -0.41 12.12
C LEU A 105 9.43 0.63 12.33
N LEU A 106 9.06 1.91 12.47
CA LEU A 106 10.02 3.03 12.44
C LEU A 106 10.56 3.43 13.81
N THR A 107 9.98 2.91 14.90
CA THR A 107 10.41 3.22 16.27
C THR A 107 10.92 2.00 17.05
N ALA A 108 11.10 0.86 16.39
CA ALA A 108 11.71 -0.34 16.97
C ALA A 108 13.23 -0.20 17.09
#